data_AF-A0A426CGL3-F1
#
_entry.id   AF-A0A426CGL3-F1
#
_cell.length_a   1.000
_cell.length_b   1.000
_cell.length_c   1.000
_cell.angle_alpha   90.00
_cell.angle_beta   90.00
_cell.angle_gamma   90.00
#
_symmetry.space_group_name_H-M   'P 1'
#
loop_
_entity.id
_entity.type
_entity.pdbx_description
1 polymer ?
#
loop_
_entity_poly.entity_id
_entity_poly.type
_entity_poly.pdbx_seq_one_letter_code
_entity_poly.pdbx_strand_id
1 'polypeptide(L)'
;MKTSFLILSLVLGLFAGGCMSQKSLSKDWVGRPGTEYLAENGSPKDRVPGVGDSSTWVYETDRQIITLTVDNLGIITHVTYKKR
;
A
#
# COMPACT_ATOMS: atom_id res chain seq x y z
N MET A 1 -53.77 4.30 20.52
CA MET A 1 -52.34 4.62 20.30
C MET A 1 -51.79 3.70 19.22
N LYS A 2 -51.54 4.21 18.01
CA LYS A 2 -50.79 3.49 16.99
C LYS A 2 -50.11 4.53 16.09
N THR A 3 -48.81 4.64 16.30
CA THR A 3 -47.89 5.63 15.75
C THR A 3 -47.65 5.35 14.27
N SER A 4 -48.03 6.29 13.41
CA SER A 4 -47.69 6.29 11.99
C SER A 4 -46.21 6.62 11.84
N PHE A 5 -45.43 5.63 11.41
CA PHE A 5 -44.03 5.83 11.04
C PHE A 5 -43.96 6.56 9.70
N LEU A 6 -43.50 7.82 9.76
CA LEU A 6 -43.17 8.63 8.61
C LEU A 6 -41.92 8.07 7.92
N ILE A 7 -42.11 7.76 6.64
CA ILE A 7 -41.10 7.48 5.63
C ILE A 7 -40.24 8.75 5.47
N LEU A 8 -38.93 8.65 5.69
CA LEU A 8 -38.00 9.71 5.32
C LEU A 8 -36.69 9.12 4.81
N SER A 9 -36.30 9.62 3.64
CA SER A 9 -34.95 9.61 3.07
C SER A 9 -34.46 8.35 2.37
N LEU A 10 -34.99 8.20 1.15
CA LEU A 10 -34.28 7.70 -0.02
C LEU A 10 -33.20 8.72 -0.45
N VAL A 11 -32.12 8.20 -1.04
CA VAL A 11 -31.16 8.82 -1.98
C VAL A 11 -29.74 9.10 -1.44
N LEU A 12 -28.90 8.09 -1.68
CA LEU A 12 -27.59 8.14 -2.34
C LEU A 12 -26.76 9.42 -2.22
N GLY A 13 -25.63 9.30 -1.52
CA GLY A 13 -24.44 10.13 -1.72
C GLY A 13 -23.22 9.22 -1.79
N LEU A 14 -22.75 8.99 -3.02
CA LEU A 14 -21.55 8.24 -3.37
C LEU A 14 -20.35 8.61 -2.51
N PHE A 15 -19.98 7.77 -1.53
CA PHE A 15 -18.57 7.60 -1.21
C PHE A 15 -17.95 6.71 -2.29
N ALA A 16 -17.78 7.29 -3.48
CA ALA A 16 -16.78 6.86 -4.44
C ALA A 16 -15.39 7.21 -3.88
N GLY A 17 -15.06 6.62 -2.72
CA GLY A 17 -13.68 6.47 -2.28
C GLY A 17 -13.07 5.38 -3.13
N GLY A 18 -12.70 5.75 -4.36
CA GLY A 18 -11.89 4.93 -5.26
C GLY A 18 -10.51 4.69 -4.67
N CYS A 19 -10.42 3.93 -3.58
CA CYS A 19 -9.22 3.16 -3.30
C CYS A 19 -9.24 2.04 -4.32
N MET A 20 -8.73 2.33 -5.53
CA MET A 20 -8.38 1.29 -6.48
C MET A 20 -7.53 0.28 -5.72
N SER A 21 -8.16 -0.85 -5.43
CA SER A 21 -7.56 -1.98 -4.77
C SER A 21 -6.58 -2.61 -5.75
N GLN A 22 -5.42 -1.95 -5.94
CA GLN A 22 -4.18 -2.50 -6.47
C GLN A 22 -3.62 -3.47 -5.42
N LYS A 23 -4.45 -4.43 -5.03
CA LYS A 23 -4.33 -5.26 -3.84
C LYS A 23 -4.34 -6.73 -4.28
N SER A 24 -3.61 -7.06 -5.34
CA SER A 24 -3.57 -8.44 -5.82
C SER A 24 -2.17 -8.98 -6.10
N LEU A 25 -1.12 -8.16 -6.01
CA LEU A 25 0.27 -8.62 -6.19
C LEU A 25 1.22 -8.10 -5.11
N SER A 26 0.80 -7.14 -4.28
CA SER A 26 1.65 -6.41 -3.31
C SER A 26 1.75 -7.02 -1.91
N LYS A 27 0.94 -8.04 -1.57
CA LYS A 27 0.73 -8.39 -0.16
C LYS A 27 1.79 -9.31 0.47
N ASP A 28 2.57 -10.06 -0.30
CA ASP A 28 3.38 -11.15 0.27
C ASP A 28 4.50 -10.65 1.20
N TRP A 29 4.96 -9.41 0.97
CA TRP A 29 6.01 -8.75 1.73
C TRP A 29 5.49 -7.72 2.74
N VAL A 30 4.23 -7.29 2.63
CA VAL A 30 3.67 -6.31 3.57
C VAL A 30 3.55 -6.95 4.96
N GLY A 31 4.03 -6.25 5.98
CA GLY A 31 4.10 -6.70 7.36
C GLY A 31 5.38 -7.48 7.70
N ARG A 32 6.26 -7.75 6.73
CA ARG A 32 7.56 -8.37 6.97
C ARG A 32 8.65 -7.33 7.22
N PRO A 33 9.76 -7.71 7.88
CA PRO A 33 10.94 -6.85 8.00
C PRO A 33 11.55 -6.53 6.63
N GLY A 34 11.85 -5.25 6.38
CA GLY A 34 12.59 -4.83 5.19
C GLY A 34 13.97 -5.47 5.09
N THR A 35 14.58 -5.81 6.22
CA THR A 35 15.86 -6.52 6.27
C THR A 35 15.80 -7.92 5.66
N GLU A 36 14.66 -8.62 5.75
CA GLU A 36 14.45 -9.91 5.09
C GLU A 36 14.51 -9.74 3.56
N TYR A 37 13.80 -8.74 3.04
CA TYR A 37 13.84 -8.42 1.62
C TYR A 37 15.25 -8.02 1.16
N LEU A 38 15.95 -7.23 1.97
CA LEU A 38 17.33 -6.80 1.71
C LEU A 38 18.29 -8.01 1.66
N ALA A 39 18.11 -8.98 2.55
CA ALA A 39 18.94 -10.18 2.59
C ALA A 39 18.71 -11.06 1.35
N GLU A 40 17.47 -11.16 0.87
CA GLU A 40 17.13 -11.96 -0.31
C GLU A 40 17.47 -11.29 -1.63
N ASN A 41 17.28 -9.97 -1.74
CA ASN A 41 17.36 -9.24 -3.01
C ASN A 41 18.58 -8.32 -3.10
N GLY A 42 19.35 -8.21 -2.02
CA GLY A 42 20.49 -7.29 -1.92
C GLY A 42 20.07 -5.85 -1.67
N SER A 43 21.00 -4.93 -1.90
CA SER A 43 20.76 -3.50 -1.71
C SER A 43 19.82 -2.95 -2.79
N PRO A 44 18.88 -2.05 -2.43
CA PRO A 44 18.07 -1.36 -3.42
C PRO A 44 18.95 -0.47 -4.29
N LYS A 45 18.49 -0.22 -5.52
CA LYS A 45 19.10 0.75 -6.43
C LYS A 45 19.03 2.16 -5.87
N ASP A 46 17.91 2.49 -5.20
CA ASP A 46 17.70 3.79 -4.58
C ASP A 46 16.95 3.68 -3.24
N ARG A 47 17.23 4.63 -2.34
CA ARG A 47 16.54 4.82 -1.05
C ARG A 47 16.17 6.27 -0.89
N VAL A 48 14.86 6.53 -0.92
CA VAL A 48 14.30 7.86 -0.77
C VAL A 48 13.64 7.96 0.60
N PRO A 49 14.02 8.93 1.45
CA PRO A 49 13.29 9.23 2.68
C PRO A 49 11.82 9.52 2.35
N GLY A 50 10.91 8.83 3.03
CA GLY A 50 9.47 9.02 2.91
C GLY A 50 8.93 10.03 3.91
N VAL A 51 7.61 10.18 3.91
CA VAL A 51 6.92 11.01 4.92
C VAL A 51 6.86 10.25 6.24
N GLY A 52 7.20 10.90 7.36
CA GLY A 52 7.09 10.35 8.71
C GLY A 52 8.00 9.13 8.92
N ASP A 53 9.29 9.38 9.14
CA ASP A 53 10.36 8.41 9.45
C ASP A 53 10.40 7.12 8.60
N SER A 54 9.65 7.09 7.50
CA SER A 54 9.60 5.99 6.55
C SER A 54 10.68 6.15 5.49
N SER A 55 10.99 5.06 4.81
CA SER A 55 11.94 5.03 3.70
C SER A 55 11.34 4.24 2.56
N THR A 56 11.41 4.79 1.35
CA THR A 56 11.00 4.12 0.13
C THR A 56 12.23 3.54 -0.56
N TRP A 57 12.23 2.24 -0.78
CA TRP A 57 13.32 1.50 -1.42
C TRP A 57 12.92 1.10 -2.83
N VAL A 58 13.76 1.38 -3.80
CA VAL A 58 13.50 1.09 -5.22
C VAL A 58 14.47 0.02 -5.69
N TYR A 59 13.91 -1.07 -6.20
CA TYR A 59 14.63 -2.15 -6.87
C TYR A 59 14.24 -2.10 -8.34
N GLU A 60 15.23 -2.15 -9.22
CA GLU A 60 14.99 -2.08 -10.66
C GLU A 60 15.71 -3.25 -11.33
N THR A 61 14.96 -3.96 -12.16
CA THR A 61 15.44 -5.03 -13.03
C THR A 61 15.09 -4.67 -14.47
N ASP A 62 15.59 -5.45 -15.43
CA ASP A 62 15.28 -5.24 -16.84
C ASP A 62 13.79 -5.39 -17.17
N ARG A 63 13.02 -6.08 -16.32
CA ARG A 63 11.61 -6.43 -16.56
C ARG A 63 10.64 -5.67 -15.67
N GLN A 64 11.07 -5.24 -14.50
CA GLN A 64 10.20 -4.64 -13.50
C GLN A 64 10.94 -3.70 -12.54
N ILE A 65 10.20 -2.71 -12.04
CA ILE A 65 10.54 -1.85 -10.92
C ILE A 65 9.68 -2.28 -9.74
N ILE A 66 10.33 -2.52 -8.60
CA ILE A 66 9.70 -2.85 -7.33
C ILE A 66 9.97 -1.70 -6.37
N THR A 67 8.92 -1.18 -5.75
CA THR A 67 9.02 -0.11 -4.76
C THR A 67 8.47 -0.61 -3.44
N LEU A 68 9.28 -0.55 -2.40
CA LEU A 68 8.90 -0.89 -1.04
C LEU A 68 8.83 0.39 -0.21
N THR A 69 7.82 0.52 0.64
CA THR A 69 7.82 1.52 1.71
C THR A 69 8.04 0.80 3.02
N VAL A 70 9.10 1.18 3.73
CA VAL A 70 9.51 0.65 5.01
C VAL A 70 9.28 1.72 6.06
N ASP A 71 8.58 1.40 7.15
CA ASP A 71 8.37 2.34 8.24
C ASP A 71 9.62 2.50 9.14
N ASN A 72 9.48 3.31 10.18
CA ASN A 72 10.54 3.59 11.14
C ASN A 72 10.92 2.40 12.02
N LEU A 73 10.06 1.37 12.09
CA LEU A 73 10.36 0.10 12.76
C LEU A 73 11.05 -0.90 11.82
N GLY A 74 11.28 -0.52 10.57
CA GLY A 74 11.88 -1.40 9.57
C GLY A 74 10.90 -2.39 8.96
N ILE A 75 9.59 -2.18 9.09
CA ILE A 75 8.54 -3.06 8.55
C ILE A 75 8.05 -2.54 7.20
N ILE A 76 7.87 -3.45 6.24
CA ILE A 76 7.33 -3.12 4.93
C ILE A 76 5.83 -2.83 5.08
N THR A 77 5.42 -1.59 4.83
CA THR A 77 4.02 -1.15 4.90
C THR A 77 3.35 -1.12 3.53
N HIS A 78 4.14 -0.94 2.47
CA HIS A 78 3.64 -0.90 1.11
C HIS A 78 4.60 -1.53 0.12
N VAL A 79 4.04 -2.14 -0.93
CA VAL A 79 4.80 -2.73 -2.03
C VAL A 79 4.10 -2.41 -3.33
N THR A 80 4.84 -1.97 -4.32
CA THR A 80 4.34 -1.74 -5.68
C THR A 80 5.24 -2.43 -6.69
N TYR A 81 4.63 -3.05 -7.69
CA TYR A 81 5.30 -3.63 -8.84
C TYR A 81 4.87 -2.88 -10.09
N LYS A 82 5.83 -2.41 -10.87
CA LYS A 82 5.60 -1.73 -12.14
C LYS A 82 6.42 -2.44 -13.22
N LYS A 83 5.76 -2.97 -14.25
CA LYS A 83 6.45 -3.53 -15.43
C LYS A 83 7.13 -2.39 -16.21
N ARG A 84 8.30 -2.69 -16.77
CA ARG A 84 9.04 -1.76 -17.63
C ARG A 84 8.61 -1.89 -19.08
#